data_AF-A0A9W7G5F8-F1
#
_entry.id   AF-A0A9W7G5F8-F1
#
_cell.length_a   1.000
_cell.length_b   1.000
_cell.length_c   1.000
_cell.angle_alpha   90.00
_cell.angle_beta   90.00
_cell.angle_gamma   90.00
#
_symmetry.space_group_name_H-M   'P 1'
#
loop_
_entity.id
_entity.type
_entity.pdbx_description
1 polymer ?
#
loop_
_entity_poly.entity_id
_entity_poly.type
_entity_poly.pdbx_seq_one_letter_code
_entity_poly.pdbx_strand_id
1 'polypeptide(L)'
;MGINWCRPDLGDNCVGAYSYNQCADAPTCNAIFCCCAARWSVNHCDAKAFTDPKWAEGTQLRNGFNDLINGPEMAAALEEAPRSCKSFCGGCKNVQNMSPHLNDGWCKETNEKVLRPQGYECRAHHWVTYGSKGERQEHMVLAILKI
;
A
#
# COMPACT_ATOMS: atom_id res chain seq x y z
N MET A 1 2.27 27.74 4.52
CA MET A 1 2.84 26.40 4.29
C MET A 1 1.74 25.40 4.63
N GLY A 2 1.14 24.77 3.62
CA GLY A 2 0.05 23.82 3.84
C GLY A 2 0.61 22.54 4.44
N ILE A 3 0.12 22.17 5.63
CA ILE A 3 0.41 20.87 6.23
C ILE A 3 -0.21 19.83 5.28
N ASN A 4 0.64 19.03 4.65
CA ASN A 4 0.22 17.95 3.76
C ASN A 4 -0.21 16.78 4.67
N TRP A 5 -1.44 16.85 5.19
CA TRP A 5 -2.01 15.88 6.15
C TRP A 5 -2.18 14.47 5.58
N CYS A 6 -1.78 14.23 4.34
CA CYS A 6 -2.01 12.96 3.67
C CYS A 6 -1.17 11.83 4.27
N ARG A 7 0.07 12.06 4.74
CA ARG A 7 0.97 10.97 5.14
C ARG A 7 1.60 11.17 6.52
N PRO A 8 1.55 10.17 7.43
CA PRO A 8 2.30 10.20 8.67
C PRO A 8 3.80 10.06 8.40
N ASP A 9 4.60 10.28 9.44
CA ASP A 9 6.02 9.92 9.39
C ASP A 9 6.17 8.40 9.22
N LEU A 10 6.97 8.00 8.22
CA LEU A 10 7.29 6.60 7.90
C LEU A 10 8.68 6.19 8.43
N GLY A 11 9.35 7.10 9.13
CA GLY A 11 10.69 6.91 9.69
C GLY A 11 11.82 7.30 8.74
N ASP A 12 12.99 7.58 9.33
CA ASP A 12 14.18 8.08 8.63
C ASP A 12 14.76 7.07 7.63
N ASN A 13 14.61 5.78 7.88
CA ASN A 13 15.12 4.72 7.01
C ASN A 13 14.20 4.43 5.81
N CYS A 14 13.05 5.09 5.71
CA CYS A 14 12.12 4.88 4.60
C CYS A 14 12.67 5.51 3.32
N VAL A 15 13.01 4.69 2.32
CA VAL A 15 13.55 5.15 1.03
C VAL A 15 12.47 5.48 0.01
N GLY A 16 11.22 5.04 0.24
CA GLY A 16 10.05 5.34 -0.59
C GLY A 16 8.84 4.50 -0.17
N ALA A 17 7.67 4.78 -0.74
CA ALA A 17 6.44 4.08 -0.36
C ALA A 17 5.41 4.07 -1.49
N TYR A 18 4.72 2.94 -1.64
CA TYR A 18 3.61 2.75 -2.58
C TYR A 18 2.28 2.95 -1.85
N SER A 19 1.40 3.78 -2.38
CA SER A 19 0.03 3.98 -1.90
C SER A 19 -0.92 2.91 -2.42
N TYR A 20 -1.77 2.39 -1.55
CA TYR A 20 -2.86 1.50 -1.91
C TYR A 20 -4.08 2.30 -2.39
N ASN A 21 -4.75 1.84 -3.45
CA ASN A 21 -6.03 2.36 -3.90
C ASN A 21 -7.11 1.26 -3.85
N GLN A 22 -8.06 1.40 -2.92
CA GLN A 22 -9.13 0.43 -2.67
C GLN A 22 -10.26 0.49 -3.72
N CYS A 23 -10.38 1.58 -4.49
CA CYS A 23 -11.48 1.78 -5.45
C CYS A 23 -11.38 0.91 -6.73
N ALA A 24 -10.38 0.03 -6.83
CA ALA A 24 -10.15 -0.81 -8.01
C ALA A 24 -11.27 -1.85 -8.28
N ASP A 25 -12.13 -2.17 -7.30
CA ASP A 25 -13.05 -3.33 -7.37
C ASP A 25 -14.55 -2.96 -7.53
N ALA A 26 -14.91 -1.70 -7.78
CA ALA A 26 -16.32 -1.29 -7.89
C ALA A 26 -16.86 -1.33 -9.35
N PRO A 27 -17.83 -2.21 -9.69
CA PRO A 27 -18.40 -2.32 -11.04
C PRO A 27 -19.34 -1.16 -11.44
N THR A 28 -19.56 -0.19 -10.54
CA THR A 28 -20.35 1.03 -10.80
C THR A 28 -19.50 2.29 -10.56
N CYS A 29 -18.28 2.28 -11.11
CA CYS A 29 -17.40 3.45 -11.15
C CYS A 29 -17.92 4.48 -12.16
N ASN A 30 -18.87 5.32 -11.74
CA ASN A 30 -19.32 6.48 -12.49
C ASN A 30 -18.96 7.76 -11.74
N ALA A 31 -17.83 8.36 -12.09
CA ALA A 31 -17.66 9.81 -12.20
C ALA A 31 -16.31 10.14 -12.84
N ILE A 32 -16.25 10.05 -14.18
CA ILE A 32 -15.59 11.02 -15.08
C ILE A 32 -14.08 11.31 -14.92
N PHE A 33 -13.32 10.77 -13.96
CA PHE A 33 -11.83 10.82 -13.98
C PHE A 33 -11.11 9.63 -13.32
N CYS A 34 -11.77 8.50 -13.09
CA CYS A 34 -11.09 7.28 -12.61
C CYS A 34 -10.73 6.35 -13.77
N CYS A 35 -9.69 6.71 -14.51
CA CYS A 35 -9.04 5.80 -15.45
C CYS A 35 -7.88 5.06 -14.79
N CYS A 36 -7.96 3.73 -14.87
CA CYS A 36 -6.85 2.77 -14.94
C CYS A 36 -6.25 2.18 -13.64
N ALA A 37 -5.88 0.90 -13.79
CA ALA A 37 -5.38 0.00 -12.78
C ALA A 37 -3.98 0.36 -12.25
N ALA A 38 -3.83 0.29 -10.93
CA ALA A 38 -2.85 -0.47 -10.16
C ALA A 38 -3.32 -0.37 -8.72
N ARG A 39 -3.46 -1.50 -8.00
CA ARG A 39 -3.84 -1.47 -6.57
C ARG A 39 -2.81 -0.69 -5.76
N TRP A 40 -1.56 -0.61 -6.22
CA TRP A 40 -0.45 0.09 -5.58
C TRP A 40 0.24 1.06 -6.53
N SER A 41 0.45 2.32 -6.10
CA SER A 41 1.05 3.38 -6.93
C SER A 41 1.97 4.30 -6.14
N VAL A 42 3.00 4.82 -6.81
CA VAL A 42 3.91 5.85 -6.26
C VAL A 42 3.41 7.28 -6.50
N ASN A 43 2.30 7.44 -7.23
CA ASN A 43 1.78 8.74 -7.70
C ASN A 43 0.52 9.19 -6.96
N HIS A 44 0.35 8.80 -5.69
CA HIS A 44 -0.78 9.19 -4.86
C HIS A 44 -0.33 10.09 -3.71
N CYS A 45 -1.27 10.82 -3.09
CA CYS A 45 -0.97 11.73 -1.97
C CYS A 45 -0.32 11.04 -0.76
N ASP A 46 -0.54 9.74 -0.60
CA ASP A 46 -0.01 8.94 0.49
C ASP A 46 1.36 8.31 0.16
N ALA A 47 1.75 8.30 -1.11
CA ALA A 47 3.02 7.70 -1.55
C ALA A 47 4.24 8.53 -1.10
N LYS A 48 5.42 7.90 -1.12
CA LYS A 48 6.71 8.57 -0.94
C LYS A 48 7.59 8.30 -2.15
N ALA A 49 8.02 9.36 -2.82
CA ALA A 49 8.97 9.25 -3.92
C ALA A 49 10.25 8.54 -3.46
N PHE A 50 10.79 7.68 -4.31
CA PHE A 50 11.98 6.92 -4.01
C PHE A 50 13.24 7.78 -4.12
N THR A 51 14.06 7.79 -3.07
CA THR A 51 15.29 8.61 -3.00
C THR A 51 16.57 7.78 -3.17
N ASP A 52 16.51 6.46 -3.02
CA ASP A 52 17.67 5.58 -3.17
C ASP A 52 17.90 5.19 -4.64
N PRO A 53 19.11 5.38 -5.22
CA PRO A 53 19.42 5.01 -6.60
C PRO A 53 19.18 3.53 -6.94
N LYS A 54 19.34 2.60 -5.99
CA LYS A 54 19.04 1.18 -6.24
C LYS A 54 17.54 0.94 -6.47
N TRP A 55 16.70 1.86 -6.00
CA TRP A 55 15.26 1.86 -6.16
C TRP A 55 14.77 2.88 -7.20
N ALA A 56 15.68 3.39 -8.04
CA ALA A 56 15.32 4.24 -9.16
C ALA A 56 14.39 3.52 -10.14
N GLU A 57 13.62 4.28 -10.91
CA GLU A 57 12.73 3.72 -11.92
C GLU A 57 13.53 2.98 -13.00
N GLY A 58 13.03 1.82 -13.43
CA GLY A 58 13.71 0.98 -14.41
C GLY A 58 14.79 0.06 -13.86
N THR A 59 15.12 0.11 -12.56
CA THR A 59 16.02 -0.89 -11.96
C THR A 59 15.35 -2.25 -11.88
N GLN A 60 16.14 -3.32 -12.00
CA GLN A 60 15.62 -4.69 -11.91
C GLN A 60 14.94 -4.96 -10.56
N LEU A 61 15.48 -4.40 -9.47
CA LEU A 61 14.90 -4.51 -8.14
C LEU A 61 13.51 -3.85 -8.06
N ARG A 62 13.38 -2.60 -8.52
CA ARG A 62 12.09 -1.89 -8.49
C ARG A 62 11.08 -2.54 -9.43
N ASN A 63 11.50 -2.95 -10.62
CA ASN A 63 10.61 -3.62 -11.58
C ASN A 63 10.11 -4.96 -11.03
N GLY A 64 11.01 -5.81 -10.52
CA GLY A 64 10.62 -7.08 -9.91
C GLY A 64 9.71 -6.90 -8.69
N PHE A 65 9.94 -5.87 -7.87
CA PHE A 65 9.03 -5.55 -6.77
C PHE A 65 7.67 -5.02 -7.24
N ASN A 66 7.64 -4.19 -8.29
CA ASN A 66 6.41 -3.71 -8.90
C ASN A 66 5.55 -4.88 -9.44
N ASP A 67 6.18 -5.89 -10.01
CA ASP A 67 5.51 -7.11 -10.48
C ASP A 67 4.92 -7.90 -9.30
N LEU A 68 5.66 -8.01 -8.18
CA LEU A 68 5.19 -8.69 -6.98
C LEU A 68 3.99 -8.00 -6.32
N ILE A 69 4.03 -6.68 -6.13
CA ILE A 69 2.92 -5.95 -5.48
C ILE A 69 1.67 -5.85 -6.34
N ASN A 70 1.81 -5.99 -7.67
CA ASN A 70 0.66 -6.05 -8.58
C ASN A 70 0.31 -7.49 -9.00
N GLY A 71 1.00 -8.47 -8.43
CA GLY A 71 0.84 -9.87 -8.74
C GLY A 71 -0.33 -10.56 -8.00
N PRO A 72 -0.63 -11.81 -8.36
CA PRO A 72 -1.74 -12.58 -7.79
C PRO A 72 -1.55 -12.87 -6.29
N GLU A 73 -0.31 -13.03 -5.81
CA GLU A 73 -0.03 -13.33 -4.41
C GLU A 73 -0.41 -12.16 -3.48
N MET A 74 -0.06 -10.93 -3.86
CA MET A 74 -0.51 -9.74 -3.13
C MET A 74 -2.04 -9.61 -3.18
N ALA A 75 -2.65 -9.87 -4.34
CA ALA A 75 -4.10 -9.82 -4.46
C ALA A 75 -4.78 -10.84 -3.53
N ALA A 76 -4.27 -12.07 -3.45
CA ALA A 76 -4.75 -13.10 -2.53
C ALA A 76 -4.59 -12.69 -1.07
N ALA A 77 -3.43 -12.17 -0.67
CA ALA A 77 -3.20 -11.70 0.70
C ALA A 77 -4.18 -10.58 1.11
N LEU A 78 -4.57 -9.70 0.18
CA LEU A 78 -5.57 -8.66 0.42
C LEU A 78 -7.02 -9.23 0.50
N GLU A 79 -7.31 -10.33 -0.19
CA GLU A 79 -8.61 -11.03 -0.08
C GLU A 79 -8.75 -11.82 1.22
N GLU A 80 -7.67 -12.45 1.67
CA GLU A 80 -7.60 -13.29 2.87
C GLU A 80 -7.59 -12.48 4.18
N ALA A 81 -7.25 -11.19 4.09
CA ALA A 81 -7.23 -10.30 5.24
C ALA A 81 -8.56 -10.32 6.03
N PRO A 82 -8.52 -10.37 7.38
CA PRO A 82 -9.72 -10.40 8.19
C PRO A 82 -10.66 -9.22 7.91
N ARG A 83 -11.94 -9.51 7.75
CA ARG A 83 -12.96 -8.47 7.50
C ARG A 83 -13.46 -7.89 8.82
N SER A 84 -13.81 -6.61 8.81
CA SER A 84 -14.15 -5.83 10.01
C SER A 84 -15.53 -6.15 10.59
N CYS A 85 -16.48 -6.57 9.75
CA CYS A 85 -17.81 -7.03 10.19
C CYS A 85 -18.10 -8.45 9.69
N LYS A 86 -18.82 -9.24 10.51
CA LYS A 86 -19.24 -10.62 10.18
C LYS A 86 -20.69 -10.70 9.63
N SER A 87 -21.25 -9.58 9.17
CA SER A 87 -22.65 -9.52 8.73
C SER A 87 -22.88 -10.15 7.34
N PHE A 88 -24.15 -10.41 7.02
CA PHE A 88 -24.71 -11.26 5.94
C PHE A 88 -24.16 -11.12 4.51
N CYS A 89 -23.34 -10.10 4.19
CA CYS A 89 -22.73 -9.87 2.87
C CYS A 89 -21.25 -10.29 2.77
N GLY A 90 -20.75 -11.09 3.73
CA GLY A 90 -19.39 -11.57 3.74
C GLY A 90 -18.38 -10.58 4.33
N GLY A 91 -18.81 -9.45 4.89
CA GLY A 91 -17.98 -8.50 5.64
C GLY A 91 -17.26 -7.42 4.82
N CYS A 92 -16.92 -6.30 5.45
CA CYS A 92 -16.19 -5.18 4.83
C CYS A 92 -14.68 -5.35 4.99
N LYS A 93 -13.92 -5.09 3.92
CA LYS A 93 -12.46 -4.91 4.00
C LYS A 93 -12.15 -3.54 4.59
N ASN A 94 -11.14 -3.46 5.44
CA ASN A 94 -10.66 -2.23 6.08
C ASN A 94 -9.15 -2.31 6.20
N VAL A 95 -8.45 -1.22 5.85
CA VAL A 95 -6.99 -1.10 5.94
C VAL A 95 -6.41 -1.46 7.32
N GLN A 96 -7.18 -1.25 8.39
CA GLN A 96 -6.78 -1.55 9.77
C GLN A 96 -6.57 -3.05 10.02
N ASN A 97 -7.27 -3.90 9.27
CA ASN A 97 -7.07 -5.36 9.33
C ASN A 97 -6.11 -5.83 8.25
N MET A 98 -6.12 -5.18 7.07
CA MET A 98 -5.30 -5.56 5.93
C MET A 98 -3.81 -5.30 6.20
N SER A 99 -3.44 -4.12 6.71
CA SER A 99 -2.04 -3.75 6.94
C SER A 99 -1.32 -4.71 7.92
N PRO A 100 -1.87 -5.04 9.11
CA PRO A 100 -1.27 -6.04 9.99
C PRO A 100 -1.17 -7.42 9.33
N HIS A 101 -2.23 -7.86 8.64
CA HIS A 101 -2.22 -9.15 7.96
C HIS A 101 -1.13 -9.25 6.87
N LEU A 102 -0.96 -8.19 6.08
CA LEU A 102 0.13 -8.09 5.10
C LEU A 102 1.50 -8.15 5.78
N ASN A 103 1.67 -7.50 6.93
CA ASN A 103 2.94 -7.52 7.66
C ASN A 103 3.29 -8.93 8.17
N ASP A 104 2.30 -9.69 8.65
CA ASP A 104 2.49 -11.02 9.23
C ASP A 104 2.68 -12.12 8.18
N GLY A 105 2.14 -11.93 6.97
CA GLY A 105 2.24 -12.87 5.85
C GLY A 105 3.13 -12.34 4.72
N TRP A 106 2.50 -11.69 3.74
CA TRP A 106 3.13 -11.34 2.47
C TRP A 106 4.42 -10.51 2.60
N CYS A 107 4.45 -9.50 3.47
CA CYS A 107 5.63 -8.66 3.66
C CYS A 107 6.78 -9.47 4.26
N LYS A 108 6.49 -10.34 5.25
CA LYS A 108 7.50 -11.20 5.87
C LYS A 108 8.18 -12.08 4.82
N GLU A 109 7.40 -12.76 3.99
CA GLU A 109 7.94 -13.63 2.94
C GLU A 109 8.71 -12.85 1.88
N THR A 110 8.17 -11.72 1.42
CA THR A 110 8.82 -10.87 0.42
C THR A 110 10.12 -10.28 0.95
N ASN A 111 10.15 -9.91 2.23
CA ASN A 111 11.36 -9.43 2.90
C ASN A 111 12.44 -10.50 2.93
N GLU A 112 12.11 -11.72 3.34
CA GLU A 112 13.06 -12.82 3.43
C GLU A 112 13.61 -13.25 2.07
N LYS A 113 12.75 -13.35 1.06
CA LYS A 113 13.11 -13.89 -0.26
C LYS A 113 13.73 -12.87 -1.21
N VAL A 114 13.26 -11.62 -1.18
CA VAL A 114 13.56 -10.62 -2.23
C VAL A 114 14.31 -9.42 -1.67
N LEU A 115 13.83 -8.82 -0.58
CA LEU A 115 14.31 -7.50 -0.17
C LEU A 115 15.54 -7.53 0.75
N ARG A 116 15.57 -8.42 1.74
CA ARG A 116 16.70 -8.52 2.69
C ARG A 116 18.02 -8.84 2.01
N PRO A 117 18.09 -9.75 1.00
CA PRO A 117 19.32 -9.95 0.22
C PRO A 117 19.83 -8.68 -0.49
N GLN A 118 18.95 -7.70 -0.70
CA GLN A 118 19.28 -6.42 -1.34
C GLN A 118 19.52 -5.28 -0.33
N GLY A 119 19.36 -5.54 0.99
CA GLY A 119 19.52 -4.56 2.06
C GLY A 119 18.26 -3.73 2.35
N TYR A 120 17.08 -4.28 2.03
CA TYR A 120 15.80 -3.59 2.23
C TYR A 120 14.77 -4.48 2.94
N GLU A 121 13.71 -3.86 3.45
CA GLU A 121 12.48 -4.53 3.83
C GLU A 121 11.27 -3.67 3.46
N CYS A 122 10.11 -4.28 3.36
CA CYS A 122 8.83 -3.62 3.17
C CYS A 122 7.95 -3.80 4.40
N ARG A 123 7.15 -2.78 4.69
CA ARG A 123 6.16 -2.78 5.77
C ARG A 123 4.89 -2.07 5.33
N ALA A 124 3.75 -2.67 5.62
CA ALA A 124 2.45 -2.07 5.41
C ALA A 124 2.12 -1.13 6.58
N HIS A 125 1.87 0.14 6.29
CA HIS A 125 1.38 1.14 7.25
C HIS A 125 -0.02 1.56 6.86
N HIS A 126 -0.86 1.85 7.84
CA HIS A 126 -2.18 2.41 7.62
C HIS A 126 -2.46 3.56 8.59
N TRP A 127 -3.34 4.45 8.19
CA TRP A 127 -3.91 5.49 9.04
C TRP A 127 -5.28 5.89 8.50
N VAL A 128 -6.00 6.66 9.30
CA VAL A 128 -7.31 7.17 8.95
C VAL A 128 -7.28 8.67 9.10
N THR A 129 -7.74 9.38 8.06
CA THR A 129 -7.99 10.82 8.15
C THR A 129 -9.49 11.08 8.10
N TYR A 130 -9.89 12.29 8.48
CA TYR A 130 -11.28 12.72 8.47
C TYR A 130 -11.39 14.04 7.70
N GLY A 131 -12.30 14.07 6.74
CA GLY A 131 -12.62 15.28 5.97
C GLY A 131 -13.35 16.32 6.82
N SER A 132 -13.52 17.51 6.24
CA SER A 132 -14.17 18.65 6.92
C SER A 132 -15.62 18.39 7.37
N LYS A 133 -16.30 17.38 6.79
CA LYS A 133 -17.66 16.97 7.20
C LYS A 133 -17.66 15.65 7.97
N GLY A 134 -16.50 15.21 8.45
CA GLY A 134 -16.33 13.95 9.17
C GLY A 134 -16.23 12.72 8.25
N GLU A 135 -16.02 12.90 6.94
CA GLU A 135 -15.85 11.77 6.03
C GLU A 135 -14.58 10.99 6.38
N ARG A 136 -14.74 9.72 6.76
CA ARG A 136 -13.62 8.83 7.08
C ARG A 136 -12.89 8.41 5.80
N GLN A 137 -11.59 8.67 5.73
CA GLN A 137 -10.72 8.23 4.63
C GLN A 137 -9.68 7.25 5.17
N GLU A 138 -9.65 6.06 4.57
CA GLU A 138 -8.68 5.01 4.89
C GLU A 138 -7.46 5.13 3.98
N HIS A 139 -6.28 5.10 4.58
CA HIS A 139 -5.02 5.16 3.85
C HIS A 139 -4.18 3.94 4.19
N MET A 140 -3.51 3.40 3.19
CA MET A 140 -2.53 2.33 3.39
C MET A 140 -1.38 2.50 2.41
N VAL A 141 -0.16 2.26 2.88
CA VAL A 141 1.04 2.25 2.06
C VAL A 141 1.90 1.02 2.34
N LEU A 142 2.68 0.61 1.35
CA LEU A 142 3.83 -0.26 1.52
C LEU A 142 5.09 0.61 1.51
N ALA A 143 5.66 0.84 2.69
CA ALA A 143 6.90 1.55 2.85
C ALA A 143 8.07 0.59 2.58
N ILE A 144 9.06 1.06 1.83
CA ILE A 144 10.35 0.38 1.67
C ILE A 144 11.36 1.05 2.60
N LEU A 145 11.97 0.24 3.45
CA LEU A 145 12.91 0.64 4.48
C LEU A 145 14.29 0.07 4.13
N LYS A 146 15.33 0.85 4.39
CA LYS A 146 16.73 0.39 4.31
C LYS A 146 17.14 -0.25 5.64
N ILE A 147 17.80 -1.40 5.55
CA ILE A 147 18.32 -2.17 6.71
C ILE A 147 19.76 -1.74 7.00
#